data_AF-D6S6K3-F1
#
_entry.id   AF-D6S6K3-F1
#
_cell.length_a   1.000
_cell.length_b   1.000
_cell.length_c   1.000
_cell.angle_alpha   90.00
_cell.angle_beta   90.00
_cell.angle_gamma   90.00
#
_symmetry.space_group_name_H-M   'P 1'
#
loop_
_entity.id
_entity.type
_entity.pdbx_description
1 polymer ?
#
loop_
_entity_poly.entity_id
_entity_poly.type
_entity_poly.pdbx_seq_one_letter_code
_entity_poly.pdbx_strand_id
1 'polypeptide(L)'
;MSFLEFKNKFINDAIKSNFCINRQELKNSLDRIPSRLKDMEDDRLIMIRDMSCDETIGLNYVSDNISCKYDFHENSLLVALVAPDWEKGWRNISSDKHISDTIENYMFSSNQYVYRSYMINIIGALALTYGISSSFMGRTMFRYGHYNIIDDYQEFIDEIKIRKHNTNVNEKVFSYIMRKINALDPYVNRAIFYYSKSLSLLTNLYEEEAIISLDNCIDIIVQFIKKRKKMPTTKRKDMHQILKNILKINNTTAEYLDYIYDLRCGFAAHPARNLWWDFSEIHMYNYESIIENVRITLIKFLEYENKERIVIKNPISWYEWFMGNCDLIYDYIF
;
A
#
# COMPACT_ATOMS: atom_id res chain seq x y z
N MET A 1 14.42 18.60 -1.17
CA MET A 1 15.52 17.61 -1.04
C MET A 1 15.22 16.36 -1.87
N SER A 2 14.05 15.74 -1.70
CA SER A 2 13.61 14.55 -2.45
C SER A 2 13.87 14.57 -3.97
N PHE A 3 13.41 15.58 -4.73
CA PHE A 3 13.60 15.57 -6.20
C PHE A 3 15.06 15.55 -6.69
N LEU A 4 15.98 16.19 -5.96
CA LEU A 4 17.40 16.16 -6.34
C LEU A 4 18.03 14.79 -6.07
N GLU A 5 17.66 14.17 -4.95
CA GLU A 5 18.08 12.81 -4.58
C GLU A 5 17.56 11.80 -5.62
N PHE A 6 16.27 11.88 -5.95
CA PHE A 6 15.64 11.14 -7.04
C PHE A 6 16.41 11.32 -8.35
N LYS A 7 16.64 12.57 -8.79
CA LYS A 7 17.31 12.85 -10.07
C LYS A 7 18.69 12.18 -10.14
N ASN A 8 19.46 12.24 -9.05
CA ASN A 8 20.78 11.62 -9.00
C ASN A 8 20.71 10.10 -9.06
N LYS A 9 19.79 9.46 -8.32
CA LYS A 9 19.58 8.01 -8.38
C LYS A 9 19.15 7.56 -9.77
N PHE A 10 18.12 8.20 -10.32
CA PHE A 10 17.57 7.90 -11.64
C PHE A 10 18.64 7.96 -12.73
N ILE A 11 19.44 9.05 -12.75
CA ILE A 11 20.53 9.19 -13.73
C ILE A 11 21.55 8.05 -13.59
N ASN A 12 21.94 7.72 -12.36
CA ASN A 12 22.94 6.68 -12.13
C ASN A 12 22.43 5.31 -12.58
N ASP A 13 21.17 4.98 -12.31
CA ASP A 13 20.60 3.69 -12.68
C ASP A 13 20.34 3.59 -14.18
N ALA A 14 19.81 4.65 -14.80
CA ALA A 14 19.64 4.71 -16.25
C ALA A 14 20.96 4.50 -17.00
N ILE A 15 22.05 5.14 -16.55
CA ILE A 15 23.38 4.99 -17.15
C ILE A 15 23.95 3.58 -16.93
N LYS A 16 23.74 2.97 -15.76
CA LYS A 16 24.16 1.58 -15.50
C LYS A 16 23.41 0.59 -16.39
N SER A 17 22.12 0.81 -16.61
CA SER A 17 21.29 -0.03 -17.48
C SER A 17 21.60 0.18 -18.96
N ASN A 18 22.04 1.37 -19.37
CA ASN A 18 22.41 1.67 -20.74
C ASN A 18 23.51 2.75 -20.82
N PHE A 19 24.75 2.31 -21.09
CA PHE A 19 25.94 3.17 -21.17
C PHE A 19 25.89 4.19 -22.32
N CYS A 20 25.01 4.01 -23.30
CA CYS A 20 24.89 4.92 -24.45
C CYS A 20 24.03 6.15 -24.17
N ILE A 21 23.37 6.24 -23.01
CA ILE A 21 22.51 7.38 -22.68
C ILE A 21 23.34 8.65 -22.48
N ASN A 22 22.96 9.73 -23.18
CA ASN A 22 23.56 11.04 -22.97
C ASN A 22 23.14 11.61 -21.62
N ARG A 23 24.08 11.62 -20.66
CA ARG A 23 23.86 12.11 -19.29
C ARG A 23 23.33 13.54 -19.23
N GLN A 24 23.83 14.44 -20.08
CA GLN A 24 23.44 15.84 -20.04
C GLN A 24 22.03 16.03 -20.59
N GLU A 25 21.68 15.34 -21.68
CA GLU A 25 20.34 15.35 -22.25
C GLU A 25 19.31 14.74 -21.28
N LEU A 26 19.66 13.64 -20.59
CA LEU A 26 18.82 13.04 -19.56
C LEU A 26 18.57 14.02 -18.42
N LYS A 27 19.63 14.67 -17.91
CA LYS A 27 19.51 15.67 -16.85
C LYS A 27 18.58 16.81 -17.25
N ASN A 28 18.77 17.35 -18.47
CA ASN A 28 17.95 18.44 -19.00
C ASN A 28 16.48 18.00 -19.15
N SER A 29 16.23 16.75 -19.55
CA SER A 29 14.88 16.20 -19.71
C SER A 29 14.19 16.00 -18.37
N LEU A 30 14.91 15.50 -17.35
CA LEU A 30 14.39 15.40 -15.98
C LEU A 30 14.05 16.77 -15.39
N ASP A 31 14.81 17.81 -15.72
CA ASP A 31 14.53 19.19 -15.28
C ASP A 31 13.24 19.78 -15.90
N ARG A 32 12.66 19.14 -16.93
CA ARG A 32 11.35 19.49 -17.53
C ARG A 32 10.16 18.79 -16.87
N ILE A 33 10.38 17.73 -16.08
CA ILE A 33 9.30 17.00 -15.39
C ILE A 33 8.48 17.93 -14.48
N PRO A 34 9.10 18.79 -13.64
CA PRO A 34 8.36 19.68 -12.74
C PRO A 34 7.33 20.57 -13.45
N SER A 35 7.72 21.19 -14.57
CA SER A 35 6.79 22.05 -15.33
C SER A 35 5.67 21.24 -15.96
N ARG A 36 5.99 20.07 -16.54
CA ARG A 36 4.99 19.17 -17.15
C ARG A 36 3.95 18.70 -16.13
N LEU A 37 4.39 18.28 -14.94
CA LEU A 37 3.48 17.87 -13.88
C LEU A 37 2.57 18.99 -13.42
N LYS A 38 3.06 20.23 -13.40
CA LYS A 38 2.26 21.40 -13.07
C LYS A 38 1.19 21.68 -14.13
N ASP A 39 1.50 21.48 -15.41
CA ASP A 39 0.54 21.61 -16.50
C ASP A 39 -0.57 20.54 -16.44
N MET A 40 -0.26 19.39 -15.83
CA MET A 40 -1.16 18.24 -15.66
C MET A 40 -1.83 18.20 -14.28
N GLU A 41 -1.76 19.29 -13.50
CA GLU A 41 -2.24 19.31 -12.11
C GLU A 41 -3.75 19.05 -11.99
N ASP A 42 -4.52 19.37 -13.01
CA ASP A 42 -5.98 19.14 -13.06
C ASP A 42 -6.36 17.85 -13.80
N ASP A 43 -5.39 17.15 -14.39
CA ASP A 43 -5.67 15.90 -15.09
C ASP A 43 -6.00 14.80 -14.08
N ARG A 44 -7.15 14.14 -14.28
CA ARG A 44 -7.66 13.11 -13.38
C ARG A 44 -7.88 11.81 -14.14
N LEU A 45 -7.43 10.73 -13.51
CA LEU A 45 -7.77 9.37 -13.84
C LEU A 45 -8.92 8.92 -12.95
N ILE A 46 -10.02 8.49 -13.56
CA ILE A 46 -11.10 7.79 -12.85
C ILE A 46 -11.08 6.33 -13.28
N MET A 47 -11.10 5.44 -12.29
CA MET A 47 -11.12 4.00 -12.51
C MET A 47 -12.18 3.36 -11.64
N ILE A 48 -13.04 2.54 -12.25
CA ILE A 48 -14.00 1.68 -11.55
C ILE A 48 -13.58 0.24 -11.82
N ARG A 49 -13.38 -0.53 -10.75
CA ARG A 49 -12.90 -1.91 -10.84
C ARG A 49 -13.58 -2.78 -9.79
N ASP A 50 -13.85 -4.04 -10.13
CA ASP A 50 -14.17 -5.04 -9.13
C ASP A 50 -12.92 -5.47 -8.34
N MET A 51 -13.15 -5.92 -7.11
CA MET A 51 -12.16 -6.59 -6.28
C MET A 51 -12.57 -8.04 -6.06
N SER A 52 -11.57 -8.93 -6.07
CA SER A 52 -11.76 -10.31 -5.62
C SER A 52 -11.70 -10.33 -4.09
N CYS A 53 -12.78 -10.79 -3.46
CA CYS A 53 -12.84 -11.03 -2.02
C CYS A 53 -13.19 -12.51 -1.79
N ASP A 54 -12.62 -13.10 -0.74
CA ASP A 54 -12.92 -14.49 -0.37
C ASP A 54 -14.37 -14.65 0.14
N GLU A 55 -14.99 -13.55 0.57
CA GLU A 55 -16.35 -13.52 1.12
C GLU A 55 -17.20 -12.37 0.55
N THR A 56 -18.52 -12.54 0.58
CA THR A 56 -19.51 -11.50 0.24
C THR A 56 -19.59 -10.46 1.35
N ILE A 57 -19.26 -9.21 1.03
CA ILE A 57 -19.26 -8.10 1.99
C ILE A 57 -20.24 -7.03 1.53
N GLY A 58 -21.42 -6.98 2.13
CA GLY A 58 -22.36 -5.87 1.95
C GLY A 58 -21.82 -4.60 2.60
N LEU A 59 -20.95 -3.87 1.89
CA LEU A 59 -20.32 -2.65 2.37
C LEU A 59 -20.46 -1.54 1.33
N ASN A 60 -20.76 -0.35 1.84
CA ASN A 60 -20.83 0.89 1.08
C ASN A 60 -19.96 1.95 1.75
N TYR A 61 -19.04 2.55 1.00
CA TYR A 61 -18.14 3.58 1.51
C TYR A 61 -17.95 4.68 0.46
N VAL A 62 -17.94 5.94 0.92
CA VAL A 62 -17.71 7.11 0.06
C VAL A 62 -16.61 7.97 0.68
N SER A 63 -15.63 8.33 -0.14
CA SER A 63 -14.66 9.38 0.14
C SER A 63 -14.21 10.05 -1.16
N ASP A 64 -13.52 11.19 -1.05
CA ASP A 64 -13.17 12.05 -2.19
C ASP A 64 -12.39 11.32 -3.29
N ASN A 65 -11.41 10.48 -2.91
CA ASN A 65 -10.50 9.83 -3.86
C ASN A 65 -10.77 8.33 -4.05
N ILE A 66 -11.56 7.72 -3.16
CA ILE A 66 -11.90 6.30 -3.25
C ILE A 66 -13.25 6.00 -2.60
N SER A 67 -14.08 5.28 -3.33
CA SER A 67 -15.41 4.87 -2.90
C SER A 67 -15.64 3.42 -3.30
N CYS A 68 -16.43 2.69 -2.53
CA CYS A 68 -16.78 1.32 -2.88
C CYS A 68 -18.25 1.01 -2.58
N LYS A 69 -18.80 0.10 -3.37
CA LYS A 69 -20.16 -0.41 -3.21
C LYS A 69 -20.19 -1.89 -3.50
N TYR A 70 -21.01 -2.62 -2.77
CA TYR A 70 -21.26 -4.00 -3.09
C TYR A 70 -22.28 -4.12 -4.22
N ASP A 71 -21.91 -4.83 -5.27
CA ASP A 71 -22.80 -5.23 -6.34
C ASP A 71 -23.35 -6.63 -6.06
N PHE A 72 -24.63 -6.68 -5.67
CA PHE A 72 -25.33 -7.94 -5.39
C PHE A 72 -25.63 -8.76 -6.65
N HIS A 73 -25.62 -8.16 -7.84
CA HIS A 73 -25.86 -8.89 -9.09
C HIS A 73 -24.63 -9.70 -9.49
N GLU A 74 -23.47 -9.05 -9.48
CA GLU A 74 -22.18 -9.67 -9.83
C GLU A 74 -21.48 -10.32 -8.62
N ASN A 75 -22.08 -10.23 -7.43
CA ASN A 75 -21.52 -10.70 -6.15
C ASN A 75 -20.09 -10.21 -5.93
N SER A 76 -19.84 -8.93 -6.22
CA SER A 76 -18.49 -8.34 -6.20
C SER A 76 -18.47 -6.97 -5.51
N LEU A 77 -17.32 -6.61 -4.94
CA LEU A 77 -17.10 -5.27 -4.42
C LEU A 77 -16.55 -4.39 -5.54
N LEU A 78 -17.34 -3.42 -5.99
CA LEU A 78 -16.91 -2.42 -6.95
C LEU A 78 -16.23 -1.27 -6.22
N VAL A 79 -15.07 -0.87 -6.71
CA VAL A 79 -14.27 0.23 -6.17
C VAL A 79 -14.03 1.26 -7.26
N ALA A 80 -14.48 2.48 -6.99
CA ALA A 80 -14.22 3.64 -7.82
C ALA A 80 -13.13 4.50 -7.18
N LEU A 81 -12.12 4.90 -7.95
CA LEU A 81 -11.05 5.78 -7.50
C LEU A 81 -10.85 6.98 -8.42
N VAL A 82 -10.30 8.03 -7.83
CA VAL A 82 -9.86 9.25 -8.50
C VAL A 82 -8.40 9.48 -8.14
N ALA A 83 -7.55 9.60 -9.16
CA ALA A 83 -6.10 9.76 -9.05
C ALA A 83 -5.63 10.82 -10.07
N PRO A 84 -4.40 11.36 -9.96
CA PRO A 84 -3.84 12.15 -11.06
C PRO A 84 -3.67 11.27 -12.30
N ASP A 85 -3.67 11.86 -13.49
CA ASP A 85 -3.32 11.14 -14.72
C ASP A 85 -1.94 11.56 -15.22
N TRP A 86 -0.90 10.86 -14.76
CA TRP A 86 0.48 11.09 -15.21
C TRP A 86 0.93 10.15 -16.34
N GLU A 87 0.04 9.47 -17.06
CA GLU A 87 0.49 8.46 -18.03
C GLU A 87 0.87 9.00 -19.39
N LYS A 88 0.36 10.18 -19.75
CA LYS A 88 0.52 10.74 -21.10
C LYS A 88 1.40 11.99 -21.07
N GLY A 89 1.90 12.37 -22.25
CA GLY A 89 2.63 13.63 -22.43
C GLY A 89 4.16 13.55 -22.35
N TRP A 90 4.74 12.37 -22.12
CA TRP A 90 6.20 12.22 -21.91
C TRP A 90 7.02 11.97 -23.18
N ARG A 91 6.40 11.50 -24.26
CA ARG A 91 7.10 11.10 -25.52
C ARG A 91 8.01 12.19 -26.12
N ASN A 92 7.67 13.45 -25.89
CA ASN A 92 8.39 14.60 -26.45
C ASN A 92 9.19 15.37 -25.38
N ILE A 93 9.49 14.75 -24.22
CA ILE A 93 10.27 15.42 -23.17
C ILE A 93 11.74 15.59 -23.57
N SER A 94 12.26 14.69 -24.41
CA SER A 94 13.61 14.68 -24.97
C SER A 94 13.59 14.55 -26.49
N SER A 95 14.68 14.98 -27.15
CA SER A 95 14.94 14.67 -28.57
C SER A 95 15.36 13.20 -28.74
N ASP A 96 16.12 12.67 -27.79
CA ASP A 96 16.42 11.25 -27.71
C ASP A 96 15.18 10.44 -27.27
N LYS A 97 14.70 9.58 -28.18
CA LYS A 97 13.56 8.70 -27.94
C LYS A 97 13.79 7.74 -26.78
N HIS A 98 15.00 7.21 -26.58
CA HIS A 98 15.29 6.30 -25.47
C HIS A 98 15.15 6.99 -24.11
N ILE A 99 15.57 8.26 -24.03
CA ILE A 99 15.38 9.07 -22.82
C ILE A 99 13.89 9.32 -22.58
N SER A 100 13.14 9.68 -23.61
CA SER A 100 11.68 9.86 -23.51
C SER A 100 10.98 8.59 -23.05
N ASP A 101 11.29 7.44 -23.65
CA ASP A 101 10.70 6.13 -23.29
C ASP A 101 11.03 5.75 -21.83
N THR A 102 12.27 6.04 -21.38
CA THR A 102 12.71 5.76 -20.00
C THR A 102 11.93 6.60 -18.98
N ILE A 103 11.73 7.88 -19.27
CA ILE A 103 10.93 8.78 -18.43
C ILE A 103 9.44 8.40 -18.48
N GLU A 104 8.90 8.10 -19.66
CA GLU A 104 7.50 7.67 -19.83
C GLU A 104 7.20 6.41 -19.00
N ASN A 105 8.08 5.41 -19.03
CA ASN A 105 7.94 4.19 -18.24
C ASN A 105 7.97 4.45 -16.73
N TYR A 106 8.82 5.37 -16.27
CA TYR A 106 8.86 5.76 -14.87
C TYR A 106 7.59 6.51 -14.45
N MET A 107 7.13 7.46 -15.25
CA MET A 107 5.91 8.23 -14.94
C MET A 107 4.66 7.35 -14.99
N PHE A 108 4.60 6.42 -15.93
CA PHE A 108 3.59 5.36 -15.95
C PHE A 108 3.61 4.56 -14.65
N SER A 109 4.77 4.07 -14.22
CA SER A 109 4.88 3.28 -12.98
C SER A 109 4.54 4.09 -11.73
N SER A 110 4.90 5.37 -11.70
CA SER A 110 4.56 6.31 -10.62
C SER A 110 3.05 6.56 -10.55
N ASN A 111 2.38 6.71 -11.69
CA ASN A 111 0.93 6.81 -11.75
C ASN A 111 0.26 5.54 -11.20
N GLN A 112 0.79 4.37 -11.60
CA GLN A 112 0.33 3.07 -11.14
C GLN A 112 0.48 2.90 -9.64
N TYR A 113 1.59 3.39 -9.08
CA TYR A 113 1.80 3.40 -7.64
C TYR A 113 0.71 4.19 -6.90
N VAL A 114 0.37 5.41 -7.36
CA VAL A 114 -0.61 6.26 -6.69
C VAL A 114 -1.99 5.61 -6.61
N TYR A 115 -2.55 5.20 -7.75
CA TYR A 115 -3.91 4.65 -7.73
C TYR A 115 -3.97 3.27 -7.06
N ARG A 116 -2.91 2.43 -7.19
CA ARG A 116 -2.86 1.14 -6.49
C ARG A 116 -2.72 1.33 -4.99
N SER A 117 -2.07 2.39 -4.53
CA SER A 117 -2.02 2.74 -3.11
C SER A 117 -3.41 3.02 -2.54
N TYR A 118 -4.30 3.68 -3.29
CA TYR A 118 -5.69 3.82 -2.85
C TYR A 118 -6.39 2.46 -2.72
N MET A 119 -6.17 1.55 -3.67
CA MET A 119 -6.72 0.18 -3.58
C MET A 119 -6.19 -0.59 -2.37
N ILE A 120 -4.89 -0.45 -2.04
CA ILE A 120 -4.32 -1.05 -0.81
C ILE A 120 -5.00 -0.51 0.45
N ASN A 121 -5.49 0.73 0.45
CA ASN A 121 -6.27 1.25 1.59
C ASN A 121 -7.54 0.42 1.82
N ILE A 122 -8.28 0.10 0.75
CA ILE A 122 -9.49 -0.74 0.84
C ILE A 122 -9.12 -2.15 1.28
N ILE A 123 -8.12 -2.77 0.64
CA ILE A 123 -7.65 -4.11 0.99
C ILE A 123 -7.27 -4.19 2.47
N GLY A 124 -6.49 -3.22 2.96
CA GLY A 124 -6.10 -3.16 4.37
C GLY A 124 -7.29 -2.93 5.30
N ALA A 125 -8.24 -2.09 4.93
CA ALA A 125 -9.43 -1.87 5.74
C ALA A 125 -10.33 -3.11 5.80
N LEU A 126 -10.47 -3.84 4.70
CA LEU A 126 -11.19 -5.12 4.67
C LEU A 126 -10.50 -6.17 5.54
N ALA A 127 -9.19 -6.34 5.38
CA ALA A 127 -8.39 -7.29 6.15
C ALA A 127 -8.41 -7.02 7.66
N LEU A 128 -8.34 -5.75 8.06
CA LEU A 128 -8.34 -5.36 9.47
C LEU A 128 -9.75 -5.39 10.10
N THR A 129 -10.81 -5.21 9.31
CA THR A 129 -12.19 -5.18 9.80
C THR A 129 -12.82 -6.58 9.84
N TYR A 130 -12.65 -7.33 8.76
CA TYR A 130 -13.35 -8.60 8.53
C TYR A 130 -12.42 -9.81 8.63
N GLY A 131 -11.10 -9.62 8.71
CA GLY A 131 -10.15 -10.75 8.76
C GLY A 131 -9.99 -11.48 7.43
N ILE A 132 -10.41 -10.87 6.32
CA ILE A 132 -10.38 -11.48 4.99
C ILE A 132 -9.19 -11.04 4.16
N SER A 133 -8.75 -11.90 3.24
CA SER A 133 -7.88 -11.47 2.15
C SER A 133 -8.70 -10.89 1.01
N SER A 134 -8.15 -9.89 0.33
CA SER A 134 -8.72 -9.35 -0.90
C SER A 134 -7.62 -8.94 -1.87
N SER A 135 -7.93 -8.94 -3.16
CA SER A 135 -6.95 -8.67 -4.20
C SER A 135 -7.48 -7.76 -5.30
N PHE A 136 -6.55 -7.07 -5.95
CA PHE A 136 -6.81 -6.23 -7.12
C PHE A 136 -6.98 -7.04 -8.42
N MET A 137 -6.96 -8.38 -8.38
CA MET A 137 -7.19 -9.25 -9.55
C MET A 137 -8.69 -9.43 -9.86
N GLY A 138 -9.45 -8.34 -9.84
CA GLY A 138 -10.83 -8.33 -10.33
C GLY A 138 -10.92 -8.60 -11.84
N ARG A 139 -12.07 -9.11 -12.30
CA ARG A 139 -12.34 -9.49 -13.68
C ARG A 139 -12.65 -8.31 -14.59
N THR A 140 -13.14 -7.20 -14.05
CA THR A 140 -13.60 -6.04 -14.81
C THR A 140 -12.85 -4.78 -14.40
N MET A 141 -12.36 -4.03 -15.39
CA MET A 141 -11.74 -2.73 -15.17
C MET A 141 -12.28 -1.76 -16.20
N PHE A 142 -12.91 -0.69 -15.71
CA PHE A 142 -13.28 0.45 -16.52
C PHE A 142 -12.35 1.60 -16.18
N ARG A 143 -11.63 2.06 -17.21
CA ARG A 143 -10.67 3.14 -17.09
C ARG A 143 -11.09 4.27 -18.01
N TYR A 144 -11.36 5.42 -17.41
CA TYR A 144 -11.88 6.56 -18.12
C TYR A 144 -10.85 7.67 -18.18
N GLY A 145 -10.66 8.24 -19.37
CA GLY A 145 -9.66 9.27 -19.58
C GLY A 145 -9.94 10.19 -20.75
N HIS A 146 -11.21 10.60 -21.00
CA HIS A 146 -11.55 12.00 -21.38
C HIS A 146 -13.03 12.38 -21.73
N TYR A 147 -14.11 11.58 -21.61
CA TYR A 147 -15.50 12.09 -21.86
C TYR A 147 -16.60 11.41 -21.00
N ASN A 148 -17.59 12.19 -20.51
CA ASN A 148 -18.76 11.84 -19.67
C ASN A 148 -18.50 11.17 -18.30
N ILE A 149 -17.28 11.33 -17.78
CA ILE A 149 -16.76 10.54 -16.65
C ILE A 149 -17.22 11.05 -15.29
N ILE A 150 -17.41 12.37 -15.17
CA ILE A 150 -17.91 12.99 -13.95
C ILE A 150 -19.32 12.48 -13.69
N ASP A 151 -20.14 12.32 -14.73
CA ASP A 151 -21.50 11.83 -14.62
C ASP A 151 -21.53 10.35 -14.20
N ASP A 152 -20.72 9.48 -14.80
CA ASP A 152 -20.63 8.05 -14.41
C ASP A 152 -20.10 7.86 -12.98
N TYR A 153 -19.08 8.63 -12.58
CA TYR A 153 -18.59 8.60 -11.20
C TYR A 153 -19.62 9.17 -10.24
N GLN A 154 -20.30 10.25 -10.61
CA GLN A 154 -21.35 10.86 -9.80
C GLN A 154 -22.54 9.91 -9.64
N GLU A 155 -22.94 9.20 -10.70
CA GLU A 155 -23.95 8.14 -10.65
C GLU A 155 -23.53 7.01 -9.71
N PHE A 156 -22.28 6.54 -9.82
CA PHE A 156 -21.73 5.54 -8.92
C PHE A 156 -21.82 5.98 -7.45
N ILE A 157 -21.48 7.24 -7.16
CA ILE A 157 -21.52 7.83 -5.81
C ILE A 157 -22.96 8.01 -5.32
N ASP A 158 -23.87 8.47 -6.18
CA ASP A 158 -25.25 8.76 -5.81
C ASP A 158 -26.04 7.48 -5.53
N GLU A 159 -25.78 6.40 -6.27
CA GLU A 159 -26.27 5.06 -5.92
C GLU A 159 -25.88 4.63 -4.50
N ILE A 160 -24.64 4.92 -4.08
CA ILE A 160 -24.19 4.59 -2.72
C ILE A 160 -24.95 5.40 -1.68
N LYS A 161 -25.14 6.71 -1.93
CA LYS A 161 -25.83 7.61 -0.99
C LYS A 161 -27.29 7.19 -0.78
N ILE A 162 -27.96 6.73 -1.83
CA ILE A 162 -29.35 6.27 -1.77
C ILE A 162 -29.48 5.00 -0.91
N ARG A 163 -28.46 4.11 -0.92
CA ARG A 163 -28.48 2.81 -0.23
C ARG A 163 -27.95 2.83 1.22
N LYS A 164 -27.68 4.00 1.81
CA LYS A 164 -27.23 4.10 3.21
C LYS A 164 -28.35 3.73 4.19
N HIS A 165 -28.45 2.45 4.54
CA HIS A 165 -29.18 1.98 5.71
C HIS A 165 -28.24 1.78 6.91
N ASN A 166 -28.83 1.62 8.10
CA ASN A 166 -28.20 1.60 9.42
C ASN A 166 -26.76 1.08 9.45
N THR A 167 -25.81 1.96 9.80
CA THR A 167 -24.39 1.60 9.89
C THR A 167 -24.14 0.54 10.95
N ASN A 168 -23.68 -0.64 10.54
CA ASN A 168 -23.31 -1.71 11.46
C ASN A 168 -21.93 -1.44 12.11
N VAL A 169 -21.53 -2.25 13.10
CA VAL A 169 -20.25 -2.05 13.81
C VAL A 169 -19.06 -2.20 12.87
N ASN A 170 -19.09 -3.17 11.96
CA ASN A 170 -18.01 -3.42 11.01
C ASN A 170 -17.85 -2.25 10.03
N GLU A 171 -18.93 -1.64 9.55
CA GLU A 171 -18.88 -0.45 8.70
C GLU A 171 -18.27 0.76 9.43
N LYS A 172 -18.54 0.90 10.74
CA LYS A 172 -17.90 1.94 11.57
C LYS A 172 -16.41 1.68 11.74
N VAL A 173 -16.01 0.43 11.97
CA VAL A 173 -14.60 0.02 12.09
C VAL A 173 -13.88 0.20 10.75
N PHE A 174 -14.49 -0.25 9.65
CA PHE A 174 -14.00 -0.04 8.29
C PHE A 174 -13.80 1.44 8.00
N SER A 175 -14.81 2.27 8.27
CA SER A 175 -14.72 3.72 8.07
C SER A 175 -13.69 4.38 9.00
N TYR A 176 -13.48 3.86 10.20
CA TYR A 176 -12.42 4.31 11.10
C TYR A 176 -11.04 4.02 10.50
N ILE A 177 -10.80 2.78 10.08
CA ILE A 177 -9.55 2.33 9.49
C ILE A 177 -9.28 3.05 8.17
N MET A 178 -10.28 3.15 7.28
CA MET A 178 -10.18 3.86 6.01
C MET A 178 -9.78 5.32 6.18
N ARG A 179 -10.20 5.99 7.25
CA ARG A 179 -9.75 7.36 7.54
C ARG A 179 -8.28 7.40 7.94
N LYS A 180 -7.76 6.37 8.60
CA LYS A 180 -6.38 6.30 9.10
C LYS A 180 -5.38 5.79 8.06
N ILE A 181 -5.70 4.77 7.28
CA ILE A 181 -4.74 4.19 6.34
C ILE A 181 -4.30 5.22 5.30
N ASN A 182 -3.00 5.21 5.01
CA ASN A 182 -2.38 5.98 3.93
C ASN A 182 -1.29 5.15 3.23
N ALA A 183 -1.67 4.26 2.33
CA ALA A 183 -0.73 3.41 1.60
C ALA A 183 0.06 4.13 0.49
N LEU A 184 -0.08 5.45 0.37
CA LEU A 184 0.87 6.30 -0.35
C LEU A 184 2.22 6.40 0.37
N ASP A 185 2.30 6.04 1.66
CA ASP A 185 3.56 5.75 2.32
C ASP A 185 3.93 4.27 2.04
N PRO A 186 5.09 3.98 1.41
CA PRO A 186 5.51 2.61 1.11
C PRO A 186 5.59 1.68 2.33
N TYR A 187 5.89 2.20 3.52
CA TYR A 187 5.91 1.35 4.72
C TYR A 187 4.51 0.91 5.11
N VAL A 188 3.53 1.81 5.03
CA VAL A 188 2.11 1.48 5.27
C VAL A 188 1.63 0.48 4.22
N ASN A 189 1.96 0.74 2.95
CA ASN A 189 1.61 -0.14 1.84
C ASN A 189 2.11 -1.57 2.06
N ARG A 190 3.42 -1.72 2.33
CA ARG A 190 4.04 -3.04 2.54
C ARG A 190 3.51 -3.74 3.80
N ALA A 191 3.34 -3.01 4.91
CA ALA A 191 2.81 -3.61 6.14
C ALA A 191 1.42 -4.21 5.90
N ILE A 192 0.54 -3.48 5.22
CA ILE A 192 -0.79 -3.97 4.83
C ILE A 192 -0.69 -5.15 3.88
N PHE A 193 0.18 -5.08 2.87
CA PHE A 193 0.39 -6.17 1.92
C PHE A 193 0.77 -7.47 2.64
N TYR A 194 1.76 -7.44 3.53
CA TYR A 194 2.20 -8.65 4.24
C TYR A 194 1.14 -9.19 5.21
N TYR A 195 0.41 -8.30 5.88
CA TYR A 195 -0.72 -8.72 6.72
C TYR A 195 -1.83 -9.37 5.87
N SER A 196 -2.31 -8.71 4.82
CA SER A 196 -3.33 -9.29 3.92
C SER A 196 -2.86 -10.60 3.29
N LYS A 197 -1.58 -10.69 2.89
CA LYS A 197 -0.99 -11.90 2.35
C LYS A 197 -1.01 -13.05 3.36
N SER A 198 -0.72 -12.79 4.63
CA SER A 198 -0.79 -13.83 5.67
C SER A 198 -2.19 -14.41 5.82
N LEU A 199 -3.25 -13.59 5.74
CA LEU A 199 -4.63 -14.07 5.78
C LEU A 199 -4.92 -15.00 4.60
N SER A 200 -4.50 -14.62 3.39
CA SER A 200 -4.64 -15.48 2.20
C SER A 200 -3.91 -16.82 2.35
N LEU A 201 -2.70 -16.80 2.89
CA LEU A 201 -1.90 -18.00 3.10
C LEU A 201 -2.55 -18.94 4.11
N LEU A 202 -3.09 -18.41 5.21
CA LEU A 202 -3.81 -19.18 6.21
C LEU A 202 -5.07 -19.83 5.64
N THR A 203 -5.86 -19.10 4.86
CA THR A 203 -7.04 -19.66 4.17
C THR A 203 -6.66 -20.84 3.25
N ASN A 204 -5.44 -20.84 2.71
CA ASN A 204 -4.91 -21.88 1.84
C ASN A 204 -4.03 -22.92 2.55
N LEU A 205 -4.01 -22.94 3.88
CA LEU A 205 -3.25 -23.90 4.69
C LEU A 205 -1.72 -23.83 4.46
N TYR A 206 -1.20 -22.62 4.26
CA TYR A 206 0.24 -22.31 4.19
C TYR A 206 0.66 -21.54 5.46
N GLU A 207 0.59 -22.20 6.63
CA GLU A 207 0.77 -21.54 7.93
C GLU A 207 2.19 -21.02 8.14
N GLU A 208 3.22 -21.73 7.67
CA GLU A 208 4.62 -21.31 7.81
C GLU A 208 4.89 -19.98 7.07
N GLU A 209 4.48 -19.91 5.80
CA GLU A 209 4.59 -18.71 4.98
C GLU A 209 3.73 -17.57 5.54
N ALA A 210 2.61 -17.89 6.19
CA ALA A 210 1.78 -16.91 6.88
C ALA A 210 2.52 -16.29 8.06
N ILE A 211 3.18 -17.10 8.91
CA ILE A 211 4.01 -16.60 10.03
C ILE A 211 5.16 -15.73 9.52
N ILE A 212 5.83 -16.13 8.44
CA ILE A 212 6.89 -15.31 7.81
C ILE A 212 6.31 -13.98 7.33
N SER A 213 5.11 -13.99 6.75
CA SER A 213 4.44 -12.78 6.27
C SER A 213 4.04 -11.87 7.44
N LEU A 214 3.52 -12.41 8.54
CA LEU A 214 3.21 -11.66 9.76
C LEU A 214 4.47 -11.03 10.38
N ASP A 215 5.57 -11.78 10.47
CA ASP A 215 6.84 -11.24 10.97
C ASP A 215 7.37 -10.08 10.10
N ASN A 216 7.27 -10.23 8.78
CA ASN A 216 7.65 -9.17 7.83
C ASN A 216 6.80 -7.90 8.00
N CYS A 217 5.49 -8.04 8.25
CA CYS A 217 4.63 -6.91 8.58
C CYS A 217 5.18 -6.13 9.79
N ILE A 218 5.52 -6.84 10.87
CA ILE A 218 6.07 -6.25 12.09
C ILE A 218 7.44 -5.61 11.84
N ASP A 219 8.32 -6.28 11.08
CA ASP A 219 9.63 -5.75 10.73
C ASP A 219 9.52 -4.42 9.96
N ILE A 220 8.59 -4.33 8.99
CA ILE A 220 8.33 -3.09 8.25
C ILE A 220 7.87 -1.95 9.17
N ILE A 221 6.98 -2.24 10.13
CA ILE A 221 6.52 -1.26 11.13
C ILE A 221 7.71 -0.74 11.93
N VAL A 222 8.62 -1.63 12.35
CA VAL A 222 9.82 -1.23 13.10
C VAL A 222 10.77 -0.42 12.22
N GLN A 223 10.99 -0.82 10.96
CA GLN A 223 11.81 -0.07 10.01
C GLN A 223 11.26 1.35 9.79
N PHE A 224 9.94 1.50 9.65
CA PHE A 224 9.30 2.81 9.59
C PHE A 224 9.66 3.66 10.80
N ILE A 225 9.42 3.14 12.01
CA ILE A 225 9.66 3.88 13.25
C ILE A 225 11.13 4.29 13.35
N LYS A 226 12.05 3.36 13.08
CA LYS A 226 13.49 3.62 13.12
C LYS A 226 13.91 4.71 12.13
N LYS A 227 13.44 4.63 10.88
CA LYS A 227 13.76 5.64 9.85
C LYS A 227 13.18 7.01 10.22
N ARG A 228 11.93 7.07 10.67
CA ARG A 228 11.26 8.34 11.02
C ARG A 228 11.82 8.98 12.28
N LYS A 229 12.20 8.20 13.30
CA LYS A 229 12.80 8.69 14.55
C LYS A 229 14.33 8.73 14.53
N LYS A 230 14.97 8.43 13.38
CA LYS A 230 16.43 8.37 13.20
C LYS A 230 17.13 7.52 14.27
N MET A 231 16.54 6.38 14.61
CA MET A 231 17.06 5.48 15.63
C MET A 231 18.21 4.62 15.06
N PRO A 232 19.21 4.27 15.89
CA PRO A 232 20.30 3.39 15.47
C PRO A 232 19.82 1.97 15.17
N THR A 233 20.69 1.17 14.56
CA THR A 233 20.41 -0.23 14.27
C THR A 233 20.35 -1.05 15.56
N THR A 234 19.14 -1.42 15.97
CA THR A 234 18.89 -2.37 17.08
C THR A 234 18.78 -3.81 16.59
N LYS A 235 19.12 -4.78 17.45
CA LYS A 235 18.91 -6.21 17.16
C LYS A 235 17.41 -6.52 17.11
N ARG A 236 17.03 -7.52 16.31
CA ARG A 236 15.62 -7.90 16.10
C ARG A 236 14.89 -8.25 17.40
N LYS A 237 15.56 -8.97 18.30
CA LYS A 237 15.06 -9.31 19.64
C LYS A 237 14.69 -8.12 20.54
N ASP A 238 15.21 -6.92 20.25
CA ASP A 238 14.94 -5.71 21.05
C ASP A 238 13.85 -4.84 20.39
N MET A 239 13.30 -5.29 19.25
CA MET A 239 12.34 -4.51 18.46
C MET A 239 10.94 -4.48 19.06
N HIS A 240 10.51 -5.52 19.79
CA HIS A 240 9.23 -5.49 20.51
C HIS A 240 9.20 -4.33 21.52
N GLN A 241 10.33 -4.00 22.15
CA GLN A 241 10.43 -2.91 23.12
C GLN A 241 10.23 -1.54 22.45
N ILE A 242 10.68 -1.39 21.20
CA ILE A 242 10.41 -0.18 20.39
C ILE A 242 8.91 -0.04 20.18
N LEU A 243 8.23 -1.12 19.78
CA LEU A 243 6.78 -1.13 19.55
C LEU A 243 6.02 -0.86 20.85
N LYS A 244 6.42 -1.48 21.96
CA LYS A 244 5.85 -1.24 23.29
C LYS A 244 5.97 0.22 23.73
N ASN A 245 7.14 0.81 23.53
CA ASN A 245 7.39 2.19 23.95
C ASN A 245 6.68 3.22 23.07
N ILE A 246 6.64 3.00 21.76
CA ILE A 246 6.17 3.99 20.77
C ILE A 246 4.70 3.78 20.42
N LEU A 247 4.29 2.54 20.13
CA LEU A 247 2.90 2.20 19.80
C LEU A 247 2.04 1.90 21.03
N LYS A 248 2.63 1.80 22.23
CA LYS A 248 1.93 1.49 23.49
C LYS A 248 1.18 0.17 23.45
N ILE A 249 1.74 -0.85 22.79
CA ILE A 249 1.20 -2.23 22.84
C ILE A 249 1.38 -2.81 24.26
N ASN A 250 0.49 -3.71 24.66
CA ASN A 250 0.53 -4.34 25.97
C ASN A 250 1.59 -5.46 26.04
N ASN A 251 1.82 -6.02 27.24
CA ASN A 251 2.81 -7.08 27.44
C ASN A 251 2.47 -8.36 26.66
N THR A 252 1.20 -8.77 26.67
CA THR A 252 0.72 -9.96 25.97
C THR A 252 1.00 -9.86 24.47
N THR A 253 0.70 -8.72 23.84
CA THR A 253 1.04 -8.47 22.44
C THR A 253 2.53 -8.56 22.21
N ALA A 254 3.36 -7.96 23.08
CA ALA A 254 4.80 -8.05 22.95
C ALA A 254 5.31 -9.51 23.02
N GLU A 255 4.78 -10.33 23.93
CA GLU A 255 5.09 -11.76 24.04
C GLU A 255 4.75 -12.52 22.76
N TYR A 256 3.59 -12.25 22.15
CA TYR A 256 3.24 -12.86 20.86
C TYR A 256 4.15 -12.39 19.71
N LEU A 257 4.59 -11.13 19.71
CA LEU A 257 5.53 -10.64 18.70
C LEU A 257 6.92 -11.30 18.82
N ASP A 258 7.38 -11.55 20.04
CA ASP A 258 8.61 -12.31 20.28
C ASP A 258 8.46 -13.76 19.87
N TYR A 259 7.32 -14.37 20.20
CA TYR A 259 7.01 -15.73 19.79
C TYR A 259 6.99 -15.90 18.27
N ILE A 260 6.40 -14.97 17.51
CA ILE A 260 6.43 -14.99 16.03
C ILE A 260 7.87 -14.97 15.51
N TYR A 261 8.73 -14.16 16.11
CA TYR A 261 10.14 -14.08 15.72
C TYR A 261 10.87 -15.40 16.01
N ASP A 262 10.65 -15.99 17.18
CA ASP A 262 11.23 -17.28 17.56
C ASP A 262 10.77 -18.40 16.62
N LEU A 263 9.47 -18.41 16.28
CA LEU A 263 8.91 -19.32 15.28
C LEU A 263 9.64 -19.14 13.94
N ARG A 264 9.71 -17.93 13.38
CA ARG A 264 10.43 -17.68 12.12
C ARG A 264 11.89 -18.19 12.18
N CYS A 265 12.60 -17.92 13.27
CA CYS A 265 13.97 -18.39 13.44
C CYS A 265 14.06 -19.92 13.53
N GLY A 266 13.11 -20.56 14.21
CA GLY A 266 13.02 -22.02 14.33
C GLY A 266 12.80 -22.72 12.99
N PHE A 267 11.89 -22.23 12.15
CA PHE A 267 11.53 -22.88 10.88
C PHE A 267 12.45 -22.49 9.72
N ALA A 268 12.69 -21.19 9.52
CA ALA A 268 13.36 -20.71 8.31
C ALA A 268 14.90 -20.83 8.38
N ALA A 269 15.51 -20.75 9.57
CA ALA A 269 16.97 -20.78 9.71
C ALA A 269 17.51 -22.19 10.01
N HIS A 270 16.71 -23.06 10.65
CA HIS A 270 17.13 -24.41 11.05
C HIS A 270 16.06 -25.50 10.79
N PRO A 271 15.64 -25.73 9.54
CA PRO A 271 14.59 -26.71 9.20
C PRO A 271 14.86 -28.13 9.70
N ALA A 272 16.14 -28.49 9.88
CA ALA A 272 16.57 -29.83 10.28
C ALA A 272 16.26 -30.20 11.75
N ARG A 273 15.83 -29.25 12.60
CA ARG A 273 15.54 -29.50 14.03
C ARG A 273 14.06 -29.64 14.35
N ASN A 274 13.18 -29.21 13.45
CA ASN A 274 11.74 -29.25 13.65
C ASN A 274 11.12 -30.23 12.65
N LEU A 275 10.22 -31.08 13.14
CA LEU A 275 9.36 -31.92 12.31
C LEU A 275 8.37 -30.98 11.63
N TRP A 276 8.77 -30.39 10.50
CA TRP A 276 7.98 -29.40 9.77
C TRP A 276 6.57 -29.91 9.42
N TRP A 277 6.41 -31.23 9.30
CA TRP A 277 5.11 -31.88 9.10
C TRP A 277 4.18 -31.86 10.32
N ASP A 278 4.69 -31.59 11.54
CA ASP A 278 3.91 -31.48 12.79
C ASP A 278 3.71 -30.01 13.22
N PHE A 279 4.12 -29.03 12.40
CA PHE A 279 4.09 -27.60 12.77
C PHE A 279 2.69 -27.12 13.12
N SER A 280 1.70 -27.51 12.31
CA SER A 280 0.29 -27.22 12.55
C SER A 280 -0.20 -27.87 13.85
N GLU A 281 0.20 -29.11 14.18
CA GLU A 281 -0.21 -29.80 15.41
C GLU A 281 0.39 -29.19 16.68
N ILE A 282 1.66 -28.78 16.62
CA ILE A 282 2.39 -28.24 17.79
C ILE A 282 1.95 -26.80 18.11
N HIS A 283 1.61 -26.01 17.08
CA HIS A 283 1.36 -24.57 17.24
C HIS A 283 -0.06 -24.13 16.88
N MET A 284 -0.97 -25.06 16.54
CA MET A 284 -2.37 -24.81 16.11
C MET A 284 -3.11 -23.80 16.99
N TYR A 285 -2.96 -23.95 18.31
CA TYR A 285 -3.73 -23.20 19.30
C TYR A 285 -3.34 -21.71 19.41
N ASN A 286 -2.24 -21.29 18.77
CA ASN A 286 -1.70 -19.94 18.92
C ASN A 286 -1.92 -19.03 17.69
N TYR A 287 -2.38 -19.55 16.55
CA TYR A 287 -2.48 -18.75 15.31
C TYR A 287 -3.47 -17.59 15.41
N GLU A 288 -4.69 -17.84 15.88
CA GLU A 288 -5.70 -16.79 16.04
C GLU A 288 -5.18 -15.66 16.95
N SER A 289 -4.51 -16.03 18.03
CA SER A 289 -3.91 -15.07 18.95
C SER A 289 -2.75 -14.31 18.32
N ILE A 290 -1.90 -14.98 17.53
CA ILE A 290 -0.83 -14.34 16.74
C ILE A 290 -1.41 -13.30 15.79
N ILE A 291 -2.42 -13.69 14.99
CA ILE A 291 -3.05 -12.82 13.98
C ILE A 291 -3.68 -11.61 14.66
N GLU A 292 -4.44 -11.81 15.74
CA GLU A 292 -5.09 -10.72 16.47
C GLU A 292 -4.05 -9.75 17.05
N ASN A 293 -2.94 -10.24 17.60
CA ASN A 293 -1.90 -9.36 18.15
C ASN A 293 -1.13 -8.59 17.07
N VAL A 294 -0.91 -9.19 15.90
CA VAL A 294 -0.37 -8.46 14.74
C VAL A 294 -1.39 -7.44 14.22
N ARG A 295 -2.68 -7.78 14.18
CA ARG A 295 -3.77 -6.88 13.81
C ARG A 295 -3.82 -5.65 14.71
N ILE A 296 -3.80 -5.86 16.03
CA ILE A 296 -3.75 -4.80 17.04
C ILE A 296 -2.52 -3.90 16.82
N THR A 297 -1.36 -4.51 16.59
CA THR A 297 -0.11 -3.78 16.35
C THR A 297 -0.19 -2.94 15.07
N LEU A 298 -0.74 -3.51 13.99
CA LEU A 298 -0.94 -2.82 12.71
C LEU A 298 -1.92 -1.65 12.87
N ILE A 299 -3.05 -1.83 13.56
CA ILE A 299 -3.99 -0.74 13.86
C ILE A 299 -3.29 0.38 14.65
N LYS A 300 -2.52 0.03 15.69
CA LYS A 300 -1.75 1.01 16.47
C LYS A 300 -0.70 1.73 15.64
N PHE A 301 -0.05 1.03 14.72
CA PHE A 301 0.87 1.63 13.76
C PHE A 301 0.16 2.63 12.85
N LEU A 302 -1.00 2.30 12.29
CA LEU A 302 -1.79 3.21 11.45
C LEU A 302 -2.27 4.44 12.24
N GLU A 303 -2.65 4.27 13.51
CA GLU A 303 -2.98 5.39 14.41
C GLU A 303 -1.79 6.32 14.63
N TYR A 304 -0.59 5.73 14.79
CA TYR A 304 0.66 6.46 14.99
C TYR A 304 1.12 7.17 13.71
N GLU A 305 1.16 6.49 12.57
CA GLU A 305 1.48 7.09 11.26
C GLU A 305 0.53 8.24 10.97
N ASN A 306 -0.78 8.09 11.24
CA ASN A 306 -1.73 9.16 10.99
C ASN A 306 -1.48 10.42 11.84
N LYS A 307 -0.88 10.28 13.04
CA LYS A 307 -0.52 11.42 13.90
C LYS A 307 0.80 12.06 13.49
N GLU A 308 1.76 11.24 13.05
CA GLU A 308 3.12 11.66 12.68
C GLU A 308 3.31 11.69 11.15
N ARG A 309 2.23 11.89 10.40
CA ARG A 309 2.18 11.69 8.95
C ARG A 309 3.11 12.66 8.24
N ILE A 310 3.89 12.11 7.31
CA ILE A 310 4.77 12.89 6.42
C ILE A 310 4.27 12.85 4.98
N VAL A 311 3.90 11.67 4.48
CA VAL A 311 3.32 11.54 3.14
C VAL A 311 1.86 11.96 3.21
N ILE A 312 1.46 13.01 2.51
CA ILE A 312 0.08 13.51 2.55
C ILE A 312 -0.84 12.53 1.82
N LYS A 313 -1.96 12.16 2.46
CA LYS A 313 -2.94 11.19 1.94
C LYS A 313 -3.80 11.76 0.80
N ASN A 314 -4.27 12.99 0.98
CA ASN A 314 -5.10 13.72 0.03
C ASN A 314 -4.38 15.04 -0.28
N PRO A 315 -3.40 15.04 -1.21
CA PRO A 315 -2.67 16.25 -1.54
C PRO A 315 -3.57 17.26 -2.24
N ILE A 316 -3.34 18.55 -1.96
CA ILE A 316 -3.98 19.66 -2.69
C ILE A 316 -3.30 19.85 -4.05
N SER A 317 -1.98 19.67 -4.11
CA SER A 317 -1.20 19.66 -5.35
C SER A 317 -0.46 18.34 -5.49
N TRP A 318 -0.77 17.62 -6.57
CA TRP A 318 -0.09 16.40 -6.99
C TRP A 318 1.32 16.67 -7.49
N TYR A 319 1.56 17.84 -8.10
CA TYR A 319 2.90 18.32 -8.40
C TYR A 319 3.76 18.43 -7.13
N GLU A 320 3.31 19.17 -6.11
CA GLU A 320 4.07 19.34 -4.86
C GLU A 320 4.26 18.00 -4.15
N TRP A 321 3.21 17.17 -4.14
CA TRP A 321 3.28 15.83 -3.58
C TRP A 321 4.35 14.99 -4.26
N PHE A 322 4.40 14.96 -5.60
CA PHE A 322 5.42 14.23 -6.34
C PHE A 322 6.82 14.77 -6.04
N MET A 323 7.01 16.09 -6.05
CA MET A 323 8.30 16.72 -5.76
C MET A 323 8.82 16.41 -4.35
N GLY A 324 7.91 16.22 -3.39
CA GLY A 324 8.22 15.82 -2.02
C GLY A 324 8.53 14.32 -1.86
N ASN A 325 7.97 13.46 -2.69
CA ASN A 325 7.94 12.01 -2.46
C ASN A 325 8.59 11.15 -3.56
N CYS A 326 8.97 11.70 -4.72
CA CYS A 326 9.51 10.95 -5.85
C CYS A 326 10.73 10.06 -5.53
N ASP A 327 11.63 10.48 -4.64
CA ASP A 327 12.76 9.64 -4.20
C ASP A 327 12.29 8.38 -3.47
N LEU A 328 11.31 8.55 -2.57
CA LEU A 328 10.69 7.48 -1.80
C LEU A 328 9.92 6.50 -2.71
N ILE A 329 9.23 7.04 -3.73
CA ILE A 329 8.48 6.25 -4.71
C ILE A 329 9.44 5.46 -5.60
N TYR A 330 10.52 6.09 -6.04
CA TYR A 330 11.53 5.45 -6.88
C TYR A 330 12.12 4.23 -6.18
N ASP A 331 12.59 4.37 -4.93
CA ASP A 331 13.13 3.26 -4.11
C ASP A 331 12.11 2.14 -3.84
N TYR A 332 10.81 2.41 -4.03
CA TYR A 332 9.76 1.42 -3.84
C TYR A 332 9.42 0.66 -5.13
N ILE A 333 9.49 1.34 -6.27
CA ILE A 333 9.16 0.77 -7.58
C ILE A 333 10.36 0.01 -8.17
N PHE A 334 11.59 0.50 -7.96
CA PHE A 334 12.84 -0.02 -8.51
C PHE A 334 13.81 -0.35 -7.37
#